data_AF-A0A2V5Z502-F1
#
_entry.id   AF-A0A2V5Z502-F1
#
_cell.length_a   1.000
_cell.length_b   1.000
_cell.length_c   1.000
_cell.angle_alpha   90.00
_cell.angle_beta   90.00
_cell.angle_gamma   90.00
#
_symmetry.space_group_name_H-M   'P 1'
#
loop_
_entity.id
_entity.type
_entity.pdbx_description
1 polymer ?
#
loop_
_entity_poly.entity_id
_entity_poly.type
_entity_poly.pdbx_seq_one_letter_code
_entity_poly.pdbx_strand_id
1 'polypeptide(L)' 'MAEKTRVLILGGGFGGLYAALEFEKRRHPQFEVTVVNRENFFLFTPMLHEIAASDLDLTNIVNPVRKM' A
#
# COMPACT_ATOMS: atom_id res chain seq x y z
N MET A 1 -4.15 -20.50 22.50
CA MET A 1 -3.75 -19.24 21.82
C MET A 1 -5.03 -18.57 21.38
N ALA A 2 -5.27 -17.30 21.74
CA ALA A 2 -6.46 -16.60 21.25
C ALA A 2 -6.40 -16.52 19.72
N GLU A 3 -7.52 -16.78 19.05
CA GLU A 3 -7.62 -16.67 17.60
C GLU A 3 -7.37 -15.20 17.19
N LYS A 4 -6.48 -14.99 16.22
CA LYS A 4 -6.22 -13.64 15.69
C LYS A 4 -7.35 -13.25 14.74
N THR A 5 -7.79 -12.01 14.83
CA THR A 5 -8.70 -11.42 13.86
C THR A 5 -7.96 -11.22 12.53
N ARG A 6 -8.38 -11.95 11.51
CA ARG A 6 -7.82 -11.81 10.16
C ARG A 6 -8.45 -10.63 9.43
N VAL A 7 -7.61 -9.73 8.93
CA VAL A 7 -8.02 -8.53 8.21
C VAL A 7 -7.48 -8.60 6.78
N LEU A 8 -8.37 -8.57 5.81
CA LEU A 8 -8.01 -8.53 4.39
C LEU A 8 -8.25 -7.12 3.84
N ILE A 9 -7.20 -6.50 3.33
CA ILE A 9 -7.25 -5.21 2.64
C ILE A 9 -7.17 -5.49 1.13
N LEU A 10 -8.22 -5.11 0.41
CA LEU A 10 -8.27 -5.24 -1.05
C LEU A 10 -7.92 -3.91 -1.71
N GLY A 11 -6.79 -3.90 -2.42
CA GLY A 11 -6.25 -2.73 -3.11
C GLY A 11 -5.08 -2.07 -2.38
N GLY A 12 -4.01 -1.80 -3.12
CA GLY A 12 -2.78 -1.16 -2.65
C GLY A 12 -2.66 0.31 -3.08
N GLY A 13 -3.77 1.06 -3.07
CA GLY A 13 -3.76 2.51 -3.28
C GLY A 13 -3.52 3.27 -1.98
N PHE A 14 -3.85 4.56 -1.95
CA PHE A 14 -3.74 5.39 -0.75
C PHE A 14 -4.46 4.76 0.44
N GLY A 15 -5.78 4.55 0.36
CA GLY A 15 -6.54 4.03 1.51
C GLY A 15 -6.03 2.69 2.02
N GLY A 16 -5.77 1.73 1.13
CA GLY A 16 -5.38 0.37 1.50
C GLY A 16 -3.99 0.29 2.14
N LEU A 17 -2.99 0.93 1.54
CA LEU A 17 -1.63 0.89 2.09
C LEU A 17 -1.50 1.73 3.35
N TYR A 18 -2.09 2.93 3.41
CA TYR A 18 -2.04 3.71 4.65
C TYR A 18 -2.79 3.03 5.80
N ALA A 19 -3.88 2.30 5.51
CA ALA A 19 -4.53 1.46 6.52
C ALA A 19 -3.60 0.31 6.99
N ALA A 20 -2.94 -0.38 6.06
CA ALA A 20 -1.98 -1.45 6.39
C ALA A 20 -0.81 -0.93 7.24
N LEU A 21 -0.26 0.25 6.90
CA LEU A 21 0.80 0.92 7.65
C LEU A 21 0.34 1.31 9.05
N GLU A 22 -0.91 1.75 9.21
CA GLU A 22 -1.45 2.07 10.52
C GLU A 22 -1.61 0.80 11.39
N PHE A 23 -2.04 -0.32 10.81
CA PHE A 23 -2.03 -1.61 11.50
C PHE A 23 -0.61 -2.02 11.92
N GLU A 24 0.37 -1.88 11.02
CA GLU A 24 1.75 -2.22 11.31
C GLU A 24 2.31 -1.33 12.41
N LYS A 25 2.07 -0.02 12.35
CA LYS A 25 2.53 0.97 13.34
C LYS A 25 1.98 0.66 14.74
N ARG A 26 0.73 0.22 14.84
CA ARG A 26 0.12 -0.15 16.12
C ARG A 26 0.62 -1.50 16.65
N ARG A 27 1.16 -2.37 15.80
CA ARG A 27 1.68 -3.71 16.15
C ARG A 27 0.72 -4.55 17.03
N HIS A 28 -0.60 -4.37 16.88
CA HIS A 28 -1.57 -5.06 17.74
C HIS A 28 -1.53 -6.58 17.49
N PRO A 29 -1.17 -7.41 18.48
CA PRO A 29 -0.93 -8.85 18.28
C PRO A 29 -2.21 -9.64 17.96
N GLN A 30 -3.38 -9.03 18.16
CA GLN A 30 -4.68 -9.60 17.85
C GLN A 30 -4.97 -9.63 16.35
N PHE A 31 -4.32 -8.80 15.53
CA PHE A 31 -4.63 -8.71 14.11
C PHE A 31 -3.58 -9.43 13.26
N GLU A 32 -4.08 -10.12 12.24
CA GLU A 32 -3.28 -10.67 11.15
C GLU A 32 -3.75 -9.99 9.85
N VAL A 33 -2.93 -9.09 9.31
CA VAL A 33 -3.31 -8.23 8.18
C VAL A 33 -2.69 -8.74 6.89
N THR A 34 -3.51 -8.93 5.87
CA THR A 34 -3.09 -9.30 4.52
C THR A 34 -3.54 -8.23 3.54
N VAL A 35 -2.64 -7.75 2.69
CA VAL A 35 -2.95 -6.85 1.58
C VAL A 35 -2.93 -7.64 0.28
N VAL A 36 -4.03 -7.59 -0.48
CA VAL A 36 -4.09 -8.13 -1.84
C VAL A 36 -4.23 -6.97 -2.80
N ASN A 37 -3.23 -6.79 -3.65
CA ASN A 37 -3.23 -5.80 -4.70
C ASN A 37 -2.93 -6.48 -6.04
N ARG A 38 -3.52 -5.95 -7.12
CA ARG A 38 -3.27 -6.46 -8.47
C ARG A 38 -1.82 -6.23 -8.90
N GLU A 39 -1.30 -5.05 -8.56
CA GLU A 39 0.07 -4.64 -8.89
C GLU A 39 0.99 -4.79 -7.66
N ASN A 40 2.29 -4.98 -7.90
CA ASN A 40 3.30 -5.09 -6.85
C ASN A 40 3.89 -3.73 -6.40
N PHE A 41 3.34 -2.62 -6.88
CA PHE A 41 3.75 -1.25 -6.57
C PHE A 41 2.56 -0.37 -6.18
N PHE A 42 2.83 0.61 -5.33
CA PHE A 42 2.01 1.78 -5.10
C PHE A 42 2.27 2.81 -6.21
N LEU A 43 1.21 3.42 -6.72
CA LEU A 43 1.28 4.52 -7.68
C LEU A 43 0.82 5.82 -7.02
N PHE A 44 1.67 6.84 -7.02
CA PHE A 44 1.30 8.18 -6.59
C PHE A 44 0.52 8.89 -7.70
N THR A 45 -0.78 8.57 -7.80
CA THR A 45 -1.66 9.09 -8.86
C THR A 45 -1.72 10.61 -9.00
N PRO A 46 -1.51 11.44 -7.95
CA PRO A 46 -1.51 12.90 -8.12
C PRO A 46 -0.46 13.41 -9.12
N MET A 47 0.70 12.76 -9.25
CA MET A 47 1.78 13.18 -10.17
C MET A 47 1.75 12.44 -11.51
N LEU A 48 0.69 11.66 -11.78
CA LEU A 48 0.60 10.88 -13.02
C LEU A 48 0.59 11.76 -14.28
N HIS A 49 0.07 12.98 -14.18
CA HIS A 49 0.05 13.92 -15.29
C HIS A 49 1.45 14.44 -15.65
N GLU A 50 2.40 14.48 -14.71
CA GLU A 50 3.78 14.92 -14.96
C GLU A 50 4.54 13.86 -15.76
N ILE A 51 4.25 12.57 -15.55
CA ILE A 51 4.75 11.49 -16.40
C ILE A 51 4.20 11.63 -17.82
N ALA A 52 2.89 11.90 -17.95
CA ALA A 52 2.27 12.09 -19.26
C ALA A 52 2.85 13.31 -20.00
N ALA A 53 3.24 14.36 -19.26
CA ALA A 53 3.93 15.53 -19.78
C ALA A 53 5.43 15.32 -20.06
N SER A 54 6.00 14.17 -19.66
CA SER A 54 7.44 13.87 -19.69
C SER A 54 8.29 14.78 -18.79
N ASP A 55 7.68 15.41 -17.79
CA ASP A 55 8.37 16.23 -16.80
C ASP A 55 9.06 15.37 -15.72
N LEU A 56 8.61 14.13 -15.54
CA LEU A 56 9.14 13.18 -14.55
C LEU A 56 9.28 11.76 -15.11
N ASP A 57 10.17 10.98 -14.51
CA ASP A 57 10.32 9.55 -14.80
C ASP A 57 9.35 8.71 -13.95
N LEU A 58 8.86 7.59 -14.52
CA LEU A 58 7.89 6.70 -13.86
C LEU A 58 8.38 6.21 -12.50
N THR A 59 9.68 5.95 -12.37
CA THR A 59 10.32 5.47 -11.15
C THR A 59 10.21 6.47 -9.99
N ASN A 60 9.97 7.75 -10.26
CA ASN A 60 9.75 8.77 -9.23
C ASN A 60 8.38 8.66 -8.56
N ILE A 61 7.38 8.03 -9.20
CA ILE A 61 5.99 7.99 -8.70
C ILE A 61 5.52 6.57 -8.35
N VAL A 62 6.40 5.57 -8.42
CA VAL A 62 6.10 4.18 -8.03
C VAL A 62 6.95 3.71 -6.87
N ASN A 63 6.34 2.98 -5.93
CA ASN A 63 7.04 2.39 -4.78
C ASN A 63 6.68 0.91 -4.64
N PRO A 64 7.64 -0.03 -4.53
CA PRO A 64 7.32 -1.44 -4.33
C PRO A 64 6.54 -1.64 -3.02
N VAL A 65 5.35 -2.25 -3.08
CA VAL A 65 4.45 -2.43 -1.91
C VAL A 65 5.15 -3.17 -0.76
N ARG A 66 6.05 -4.11 -1.08
CA ARG A 66 6.78 -4.92 -0.09
C ARG A 66 7.87 -4.15 0.68
N LYS A 67 8.22 -2.96 0.23
CA LYS A 67 9.22 -2.08 0.86
C LYS A 67 8.59 -0.91 1.61
N MET A 68 7.27 -0.75 1.50
CA MET A 68 6.53 0.29 2.19
C MET A 68 6.24 -0.10 3.62
#